data_AF-A0A847LZR2-F1
#
_entry.id   AF-A0A847LZR2-F1
#
_cell.length_a   1.000
_cell.length_b   1.000
_cell.length_c   1.000
_cell.angle_alpha   90.00
_cell.angle_beta   90.00
_cell.angle_gamma   90.00
#
_symmetry.space_group_name_H-M   'P 1'
#
loop_
_entity.id
_entity.type
_entity.pdbx_description
1 polymer ?
#
loop_
_entity_poly.entity_id
_entity_poly.type
_entity_poly.pdbx_seq_one_letter_code
_entity_poly.pdbx_strand_id
1 'polypeptide(L)'
;MNQTPNDAVHILLAIVPIVGIVMGSVVAFLYLLWHHKRTMLLIQLGQYQKPSFDLLSFSLLTGLLLACIGLALSIVFFLIEGLSYSLLGGLIPLSLGAGLIVFYGIRRGDGAP
;
A
#
# COMPACT_ATOMS: atom_id res chain seq x y z
N MET A 1 37.49 18.52 5.47
CA MET A 1 36.76 17.51 6.27
C MET A 1 36.46 16.33 5.37
N ASN A 2 37.39 15.36 5.33
CA ASN A 2 37.28 14.18 4.47
C ASN A 2 36.65 13.06 5.31
N GLN A 3 35.32 12.99 5.32
CA GLN A 3 34.62 11.85 5.92
C GLN A 3 34.78 10.67 4.96
N THR A 4 35.67 9.74 5.29
CA THR A 4 35.64 8.40 4.69
C THR A 4 34.23 7.84 4.89
N PRO A 5 33.56 7.33 3.83
CA PRO A 5 32.29 6.63 4.00
C PRO A 5 32.53 5.51 5.01
N ASN A 6 31.90 5.59 6.18
CA ASN A 6 31.99 4.54 7.17
C ASN A 6 31.07 3.42 6.68
N ASP A 7 31.64 2.37 6.09
CA ASP A 7 30.92 1.21 5.56
C ASP A 7 29.89 0.67 6.57
N ALA A 8 30.17 0.79 7.88
CA ALA A 8 29.24 0.42 8.95
C ALA A 8 27.90 1.19 8.90
N VAL A 9 27.88 2.46 8.51
CA VAL A 9 26.66 3.28 8.42
C VAL A 9 25.77 2.82 7.26
N HIS A 10 26.38 2.48 6.12
CA HIS A 10 25.64 1.94 4.96
C HIS A 10 25.00 0.59 5.28
N ILE A 11 25.73 -0.28 6.01
CA ILE A 11 25.20 -1.56 6.48
C ILE A 11 24.00 -1.33 7.42
N LEU A 12 24.12 -0.38 8.35
CA LEU A 12 23.04 -0.07 9.29
C LEU A 12 21.79 0.46 8.57
N LEU A 13 21.96 1.36 7.60
CA LEU A 13 20.88 1.91 6.79
C LEU A 13 20.17 0.82 5.96
N ALA A 14 20.90 -0.18 5.45
CA ALA A 14 20.32 -1.29 4.71
C ALA A 14 19.55 -2.27 5.60
N ILE A 15 19.95 -2.45 6.86
CA ILE A 15 19.31 -3.38 7.81
C ILE A 15 17.92 -2.90 8.25
N VAL A 16 17.72 -1.59 8.43
CA VAL A 16 16.44 -1.02 8.91
C VAL A 16 15.23 -1.49 8.08
N PRO A 17 15.19 -1.33 6.74
CA PRO A 17 14.06 -1.81 5.95
C PRO A 17 13.93 -3.34 5.97
N ILE A 18 15.04 -4.08 6.01
CA ILE A 18 15.00 -5.56 6.05
C ILE A 18 14.33 -6.04 7.34
N VAL A 19 14.76 -5.51 8.49
CA VAL A 19 14.17 -5.86 9.79
C VAL A 19 12.70 -5.44 9.84
N GLY A 20 12.36 -4.27 9.29
CA GLY A 20 10.98 -3.82 9.17
C GLY A 20 10.10 -4.79 8.38
N ILE A 21 10.57 -5.26 7.23
CA ILE A 21 9.84 -6.23 6.38
C ILE A 21 9.71 -7.57 7.10
N VAL A 22 10.78 -8.08 7.73
CA VAL A 22 10.76 -9.36 8.44
C VAL A 22 9.82 -9.31 9.64
N MET A 23 9.93 -8.28 10.49
CA MET A 23 9.03 -8.12 11.64
C MET A 23 7.58 -7.89 11.20
N GLY A 24 7.37 -7.05 10.18
CA GLY A 24 6.05 -6.86 9.59
C GLY A 24 5.44 -8.18 9.09
N SER A 25 6.26 -9.02 8.45
CA SER A 25 5.84 -10.35 7.97
C SER A 25 5.47 -11.29 9.11
N VAL A 26 6.25 -11.32 10.20
CA VAL A 26 5.95 -12.15 11.39
C VAL A 26 4.64 -11.71 12.05
N VAL A 27 4.45 -10.40 12.23
CA VAL A 27 3.21 -9.86 12.81
C VAL A 27 2.01 -10.16 11.92
N ALA A 28 2.13 -9.96 10.61
CA ALA A 28 1.09 -10.29 9.65
C ALA A 28 0.74 -11.78 9.66
N PHE A 29 1.74 -12.66 9.77
CA PHE A 29 1.55 -14.10 9.86
C PHE A 29 0.81 -14.50 11.15
N LEU A 30 1.22 -13.98 12.30
CA LEU A 30 0.55 -14.23 13.58
C LEU A 30 -0.89 -13.70 13.57
N TYR A 31 -1.11 -12.52 13.01
CA TYR A 31 -2.44 -11.96 12.82
C TYR A 31 -3.32 -12.87 11.96
N LEU A 32 -2.80 -13.36 10.84
CA LEU A 32 -3.53 -14.25 9.93
C LEU A 32 -3.84 -15.60 10.60
N LEU A 33 -2.88 -16.18 11.32
CA LEU A 33 -3.06 -17.41 12.08
C LEU A 33 -4.15 -17.25 13.14
N TRP A 34 -4.11 -16.14 13.89
CA TRP A 34 -5.10 -15.85 14.93
C TRP A 34 -6.49 -15.58 14.32
N HIS A 35 -6.54 -14.86 13.21
CA HIS A 35 -7.76 -14.61 12.46
C HIS A 35 -8.38 -15.93 11.96
N HIS A 36 -7.57 -16.84 11.41
CA HIS A 36 -8.03 -18.16 10.97
C HIS A 36 -8.61 -18.98 12.13
N LYS A 37 -7.92 -19.04 13.28
CA LYS A 37 -8.42 -19.73 14.48
C LYS A 37 -9.74 -19.13 14.97
N ARG A 38 -9.85 -17.80 15.01
CA ARG A 38 -11.09 -17.10 15.39
C ARG A 38 -12.23 -17.43 14.44
N THR A 39 -11.98 -17.38 13.15
CA THR A 39 -12.98 -17.69 12.11
C THR A 39 -13.45 -19.14 12.22
N MET A 40 -12.54 -20.09 12.41
CA MET A 40 -12.89 -21.51 12.61
C MET A 40 -13.78 -21.72 13.85
N LEU A 41 -13.47 -21.08 14.97
CA LEU A 41 -14.29 -21.15 16.19
C LEU A 41 -15.68 -20.52 15.97
N LEU A 42 -15.76 -19.38 15.30
CA LEU A 42 -17.04 -18.72 14.98
C LEU A 42 -17.90 -19.58 14.05
N ILE A 43 -17.28 -20.28 13.09
CA ILE A 43 -17.97 -21.24 12.21
C ILE A 43 -18.50 -22.44 13.03
N GLN A 44 -17.69 -23.00 13.93
CA GLN A 44 -18.11 -24.13 14.79
C GLN A 44 -19.25 -23.76 15.74
N LEU A 45 -19.29 -22.52 16.23
CA LEU A 45 -20.35 -22.00 17.09
C LEU A 45 -21.61 -21.56 16.31
N GLY A 46 -21.62 -21.69 14.98
CA GLY A 46 -22.73 -21.24 14.12
C GLY A 46 -22.93 -19.72 14.09
N GLN A 47 -21.99 -18.94 14.62
CA GLN A 47 -22.05 -17.48 14.72
C GLN A 47 -21.21 -16.77 13.64
N TYR A 48 -20.83 -17.47 12.57
CA TYR A 48 -20.02 -16.89 11.51
C TYR A 48 -20.84 -15.88 10.68
N GLN A 49 -20.54 -14.60 10.86
CA GLN A 49 -21.00 -13.56 9.96
C GLN A 49 -19.96 -13.35 8.86
N LYS A 50 -20.38 -13.47 7.60
CA LYS A 50 -19.52 -13.19 6.45
C LYS A 50 -19.15 -11.70 6.48
N PRO A 51 -17.85 -11.34 6.54
CA PRO A 51 -17.46 -9.94 6.49
C PRO A 51 -17.91 -9.33 5.16
N SER A 52 -18.72 -8.28 5.24
CA SER A 52 -19.13 -7.47 4.09
C SER A 52 -18.05 -6.42 3.84
N PHE A 53 -17.07 -6.75 2.99
CA PHE A 53 -16.07 -5.79 2.57
C PHE A 53 -16.59 -5.02 1.35
N ASP A 54 -16.81 -3.71 1.52
CA ASP A 54 -17.18 -2.83 0.42
C ASP A 54 -15.94 -2.46 -0.40
N LEU A 55 -15.65 -3.33 -1.38
CA LEU A 55 -14.52 -3.17 -2.29
C LEU A 55 -14.63 -1.89 -3.14
N LEU A 56 -15.85 -1.41 -3.41
CA LEU A 56 -16.08 -0.20 -4.20
C LEU A 56 -15.67 1.04 -3.41
N SER A 57 -16.17 1.18 -2.18
CA SER A 57 -15.78 2.29 -1.30
C SER A 57 -14.28 2.27 -1.01
N PHE A 58 -13.70 1.09 -0.79
CA PHE A 58 -12.25 0.95 -0.60
C PHE A 58 -11.46 1.39 -1.84
N SER A 59 -11.86 0.96 -3.03
CA SER A 59 -11.19 1.32 -4.30
C SER A 59 -11.27 2.81 -4.57
N LEU A 60 -12.43 3.44 -4.33
CA LEU A 60 -12.60 4.88 -4.52
C LEU A 60 -11.72 5.69 -3.56
N LEU A 61 -11.78 5.38 -2.26
CA LEU A 61 -11.03 6.10 -1.25
C LEU A 61 -9.52 5.93 -1.45
N THR A 62 -9.06 4.69 -1.64
CA THR A 62 -7.64 4.38 -1.87
C THR A 62 -7.16 5.00 -3.18
N GLY A 63 -7.96 4.90 -4.24
CA GLY A 63 -7.64 5.48 -5.54
C GLY A 63 -7.50 7.00 -5.48
N LEU A 64 -8.41 7.69 -4.79
CA LEU A 64 -8.36 9.13 -4.62
C LEU A 64 -7.13 9.57 -3.81
N LEU A 65 -6.85 8.89 -2.69
CA LEU A 65 -5.67 9.18 -1.87
C LEU A 65 -4.37 8.98 -2.66
N LEU A 66 -4.25 7.86 -3.39
CA LEU A 66 -3.07 7.58 -4.23
C LEU A 66 -2.92 8.59 -5.37
N ALA A 67 -4.02 8.99 -6.01
CA ALA A 67 -3.99 9.97 -7.07
C ALA A 67 -3.55 11.35 -6.54
N CYS A 68 -4.09 11.80 -5.40
CA CYS A 68 -3.68 13.06 -4.78
C CYS A 68 -2.22 13.06 -4.37
N ILE A 69 -1.75 11.99 -3.71
CA ILE A 69 -0.35 11.86 -3.28
C ILE A 69 0.58 11.77 -4.49
N GLY A 70 0.25 10.93 -5.47
CA GLY A 70 1.03 10.75 -6.68
C GLY A 70 1.11 12.02 -7.52
N LEU A 71 0.01 12.78 -7.61
CA LEU A 71 -0.01 14.08 -8.29
C LEU A 71 0.87 15.09 -7.56
N ALA A 72 0.74 15.23 -6.24
CA ALA A 72 1.58 16.12 -5.45
C ALA A 72 3.08 15.79 -5.61
N LEU A 73 3.45 14.51 -5.50
CA LEU A 73 4.83 14.05 -5.70
C LEU A 73 5.33 14.27 -7.13
N SER A 74 4.49 13.98 -8.13
CA SER A 74 4.86 14.18 -9.54
C SER A 74 5.12 15.65 -9.85
N ILE A 75 4.27 16.55 -9.34
CA ILE A 75 4.48 18.00 -9.47
C ILE A 75 5.81 18.40 -8.83
N VAL A 76 6.04 18.01 -7.57
CA VAL A 76 7.25 18.38 -6.84
C VAL A 76 8.51 17.86 -7.53
N PHE A 77 8.55 16.58 -7.94
CA PHE A 77 9.71 16.01 -8.62
C PHE A 77 9.93 16.63 -10.00
N PHE A 78 8.86 16.94 -10.74
CA PHE A 78 8.97 17.63 -12.02
C PHE A 78 9.54 19.05 -11.86
N LEU A 79 9.15 19.78 -10.82
CA LEU A 79 9.66 21.13 -10.53
C LEU A 79 11.13 21.12 -10.11
N ILE A 80 11.58 20.10 -9.39
CA ILE A 80 12.96 20.03 -8.86
C ILE A 80 13.93 19.47 -9.90
N GLU A 81 13.60 18.34 -10.53
CA GLU A 81 14.54 17.58 -11.38
C GLU A 81 14.07 17.45 -12.85
N GLY A 82 12.85 17.89 -13.17
CA GLY A 82 12.28 17.74 -14.52
C GLY A 82 11.93 16.28 -14.83
N LEU A 83 12.28 15.83 -16.05
CA LEU A 83 12.07 14.46 -16.50
C LEU A 83 13.24 13.57 -16.06
N SER A 84 13.24 13.18 -14.78
CA SER A 84 14.24 12.30 -14.18
C SER A 84 13.63 10.97 -13.72
N TYR A 85 14.49 10.01 -13.33
CA TYR A 85 14.05 8.74 -12.73
C TYR A 85 13.24 8.95 -11.44
N SER A 86 13.52 10.02 -10.69
CA SER A 86 12.80 10.36 -9.46
C SER A 86 11.32 10.63 -9.71
N LEU A 87 10.95 11.11 -10.90
CA LEU A 87 9.55 11.35 -11.29
C LEU A 87 8.70 10.07 -11.24
N LEU A 88 9.31 8.90 -11.44
CA LEU A 88 8.62 7.61 -11.30
C LEU A 88 8.06 7.42 -9.89
N GLY A 89 8.71 7.98 -8.86
CA GLY A 89 8.23 7.93 -7.48
C GLY A 89 6.85 8.59 -7.29
N GLY A 90 6.52 9.60 -8.11
CA GLY A 90 5.19 10.22 -8.13
C GLY A 90 4.24 9.58 -9.15
N LEU A 91 4.74 9.22 -10.32
CA LEU A 91 3.91 8.66 -11.39
C LEU A 91 3.35 7.28 -11.04
N ILE A 92 4.12 6.42 -10.38
CA ILE A 92 3.67 5.08 -9.97
C ILE A 92 2.40 5.15 -9.09
N PRO A 93 2.39 5.87 -7.96
CA PRO A 93 1.19 5.99 -7.14
C PRO A 93 0.05 6.72 -7.87
N LEU A 94 0.35 7.68 -8.75
CA LEU A 94 -0.66 8.37 -9.55
C LEU A 94 -1.37 7.40 -10.51
N SER A 95 -0.63 6.59 -11.25
CA SER A 95 -1.18 5.59 -12.17
C SER A 95 -2.00 4.52 -11.43
N LEU A 96 -1.54 4.06 -10.27
CA LEU A 96 -2.30 3.14 -9.43
C LEU A 96 -3.60 3.78 -8.92
N GLY A 97 -3.54 5.04 -8.47
CA GLY A 97 -4.71 5.78 -8.03
C GLY A 97 -5.75 5.95 -9.13
N ALA A 98 -5.29 6.34 -10.33
CA ALA A 98 -6.13 6.45 -11.52
C ALA A 98 -6.77 5.10 -11.89
N GLY A 99 -6.01 4.00 -11.86
CA GLY A 99 -6.53 2.65 -12.12
C GLY A 99 -7.64 2.23 -11.16
N LEU A 100 -7.49 2.53 -9.87
CA LEU A 100 -8.51 2.23 -8.86
C LEU A 100 -9.78 3.09 -9.02
N ILE A 101 -9.63 4.35 -9.43
CA ILE A 101 -10.76 5.24 -9.72
C ILE A 101 -11.49 4.76 -10.98
N VAL A 102 -10.76 4.38 -12.03
CA VAL A 102 -11.34 3.82 -13.26
C VAL A 102 -12.07 2.51 -12.95
N PHE A 103 -11.47 1.62 -12.16
CA PHE A 103 -12.11 0.38 -11.71
C PHE A 103 -13.43 0.66 -10.98
N TYR A 104 -13.44 1.65 -10.08
CA TYR A 104 -14.66 2.07 -9.39
C TYR A 104 -15.71 2.59 -10.40
N GLY A 105 -15.31 3.41 -11.37
CA GLY A 105 -16.22 3.92 -12.41
C GLY A 105 -16.86 2.81 -13.23
N ILE A 106 -16.08 1.82 -13.66
CA ILE A 106 -16.56 0.66 -14.42
C ILE A 106 -17.52 -0.17 -13.57
N ARG A 107 -17.11 -0.58 -12.37
CA ARG A 107 -17.93 -1.40 -11.46
C ARG A 107 -19.22 -0.72 -11.03
N ARG A 108 -19.21 0.61 -10.85
CA ARG A 108 -20.40 1.39 -10.53
C ARG A 108 -21.35 1.49 -11.73
N GLY A 109 -20.82 1.55 -12.95
CA GLY A 109 -21.61 1.55 -14.19
C GLY A 109 -22.30 0.21 -14.47
N ASP A 110 -21.68 -0.89 -14.06
CA ASP A 110 -22.18 -2.25 -14.31
C ASP A 110 -23.34 -2.70 -13.39
N GLY A 111 -23.76 -1.88 -12.43
CA GLY A 111 -25.00 -2.10 -11.67
C GLY A 111 -25.11 -3.43 -10.92
N ALA A 112 -24.01 -4.15 -10.68
CA ALA A 112 -24.04 -5.39 -9.90
C ALA A 112 -23.99 -5.07 -8.40
N PRO A 113 -24.87 -5.69 -7.59
CA PRO A 113 -25.07 -5.40 -6.16
C PRO A 113 -23.80 -5.58 -5.31
#